data_AF-A0A7C6SBS0-F1
#
_entry.id   AF-A0A7C6SBS0-F1
#
_cell.length_a   1.000
_cell.length_b   1.000
_cell.length_c   1.000
_cell.angle_alpha   90.00
_cell.angle_beta   90.00
_cell.angle_gamma   90.00
#
_symmetry.space_group_name_H-M   'P 1'
#
loop_
_entity.id
_entity.type
_entity.pdbx_description
1 polymer ?
#
loop_
_entity_poly.entity_id
_entity_poly.type
_entity_poly.pdbx_seq_one_letter_code
_entity_poly.pdbx_strand_id
1 'polypeptide(L)'
;SHKIDCCLYVTINKYNENEIDDIIYNCKKYNIPVHFNYLTYSGRAKTNKNDLMPTSNDLLKKIKNAYEKYYSNKIIKLPNSCWADASVLQLDSEGNIYYCTEINHYNNKNWLGNIKTFPINEWLNRNKSVSYENKLNKCPYDVYYGENIFITKNINKKCDFCYNNKKISTIKQLNKVFDDLYQEFEMNCNGCEYPDCMGYIWLTKQETKKLSNLGVDILTINEDINCINSLGDISVDTDFSSIVYPKCPLRCDKSYKCKIHDERPMVCHIYPVGLESAKNGSILWVLHKDCLFVKQLENKGLLELFMLKCNQLINSLSIELEETIISTFKKIDNVSSFPNGENRYYILKERRELYVKV
;
A
#
# COMPACT_ATOMS: atom_id res chain seq x y z
N SER A 1 -6.67 -42.81 -23.63
CA SER A 1 -7.41 -41.53 -23.65
C SER A 1 -6.87 -40.67 -22.52
N HIS A 2 -6.45 -39.43 -22.82
CA HIS A 2 -6.08 -38.48 -21.76
C HIS A 2 -7.36 -37.98 -21.11
N LYS A 3 -7.51 -38.20 -19.79
CA LYS A 3 -8.56 -37.55 -19.01
C LYS A 3 -8.09 -36.14 -18.69
N ILE A 4 -8.96 -35.17 -18.93
CA ILE A 4 -8.72 -33.77 -18.56
C ILE A 4 -9.42 -33.56 -17.23
N ASP A 5 -8.66 -33.17 -16.21
CA ASP A 5 -9.26 -32.77 -14.93
C ASP A 5 -10.04 -31.48 -15.15
N CYS A 6 -11.29 -31.47 -14.69
CA CYS A 6 -12.19 -30.34 -14.85
C CYS A 6 -12.82 -29.96 -13.52
N CYS A 7 -13.20 -28.69 -13.41
CA CYS A 7 -13.84 -28.14 -12.23
C CYS A 7 -14.87 -27.09 -12.68
N LEU A 8 -16.04 -27.10 -12.05
CA LEU A 8 -17.11 -26.16 -12.35
C LEU A 8 -17.04 -24.95 -11.40
N TYR A 9 -16.95 -23.73 -11.95
CA TYR A 9 -17.04 -22.50 -11.17
C TYR A 9 -18.41 -21.86 -11.37
N VAL A 10 -19.15 -21.66 -10.28
CA VAL A 10 -20.51 -21.10 -10.27
C VAL A 10 -20.55 -19.84 -9.41
N THR A 11 -20.90 -18.71 -10.00
CA THR A 11 -21.24 -17.50 -9.24
C THR A 11 -22.74 -17.49 -8.92
N ILE A 12 -23.09 -17.59 -7.65
CA ILE A 12 -24.48 -17.65 -7.21
C ILE A 12 -25.11 -16.25 -7.24
N ASN A 13 -26.28 -16.16 -7.83
CA ASN A 13 -27.10 -14.95 -7.95
C ASN A 13 -28.59 -15.32 -7.86
N LYS A 14 -29.47 -14.31 -7.94
CA LYS A 14 -30.93 -14.45 -7.91
C LYS A 14 -31.49 -15.50 -8.89
N TYR A 15 -30.89 -15.62 -10.06
CA TYR A 15 -31.44 -16.43 -11.15
C TYR A 15 -31.09 -17.92 -11.04
N ASN A 16 -29.95 -18.25 -10.42
CA ASN A 16 -29.46 -19.63 -10.34
C ASN A 16 -29.45 -20.21 -8.93
N GLU A 17 -29.82 -19.45 -7.89
CA GLU A 17 -29.80 -19.97 -6.52
C GLU A 17 -30.72 -21.17 -6.29
N ASN A 18 -31.75 -21.34 -7.12
CA ASN A 18 -32.68 -22.49 -7.06
C ASN A 18 -32.16 -23.74 -7.78
N GLU A 19 -31.09 -23.62 -8.57
CA GLU A 19 -30.48 -24.71 -9.33
C GLU A 19 -29.34 -25.42 -8.56
N ILE A 20 -29.05 -24.99 -7.33
CA ILE A 20 -27.91 -25.48 -6.54
C ILE A 20 -27.96 -27.01 -6.36
N ASP A 21 -29.14 -27.60 -6.10
CA ASP A 21 -29.28 -29.05 -5.95
C ASP A 21 -28.95 -29.79 -7.25
N ASP A 22 -29.50 -29.33 -8.37
CA ASP A 22 -29.28 -29.90 -9.70
C ASP A 22 -27.81 -29.79 -10.14
N ILE A 23 -27.16 -28.66 -9.83
CA ILE A 23 -25.75 -28.46 -10.12
C ILE A 23 -24.90 -29.48 -9.35
N ILE A 24 -25.13 -29.64 -8.04
CA ILE A 24 -24.38 -30.58 -7.20
C ILE A 24 -24.63 -32.03 -7.64
N TYR A 25 -25.87 -32.38 -7.95
CA TYR A 25 -26.23 -33.69 -8.48
C TYR A 25 -25.47 -34.02 -9.77
N ASN A 26 -25.46 -33.11 -10.73
CA ASN A 26 -24.76 -33.31 -11.99
C ASN A 26 -23.24 -33.37 -11.78
N CYS A 27 -22.69 -32.52 -10.91
CA CYS A 27 -21.27 -32.57 -10.53
C CYS A 27 -20.90 -33.94 -9.93
N LYS A 28 -21.76 -34.51 -9.06
CA LYS A 28 -21.56 -35.87 -8.54
C LYS A 28 -21.62 -36.92 -9.64
N LYS A 29 -22.63 -36.86 -10.50
CA LYS A 29 -22.85 -37.81 -11.61
C LYS A 29 -21.64 -37.89 -12.54
N TYR A 30 -21.02 -36.75 -12.83
CA TYR A 30 -19.87 -36.67 -13.73
C TYR A 30 -18.51 -36.63 -13.01
N ASN A 31 -18.51 -36.74 -11.68
CA ASN A 31 -17.31 -36.66 -10.84
C ASN A 31 -16.49 -35.37 -11.09
N ILE A 32 -17.18 -34.22 -11.09
CA ILE A 32 -16.61 -32.89 -11.32
C ILE A 32 -16.70 -32.10 -10.01
N PRO A 33 -15.57 -31.61 -9.45
CA PRO A 33 -15.59 -30.69 -8.32
C PRO A 33 -16.30 -29.36 -8.67
N VAL A 34 -16.95 -28.74 -7.68
CA VAL A 34 -17.68 -27.48 -7.87
C VAL A 34 -17.22 -26.38 -6.91
N HIS A 35 -17.00 -25.19 -7.45
CA HIS A 35 -16.64 -23.98 -6.72
C HIS A 35 -17.82 -23.01 -6.76
N PHE A 36 -18.51 -22.86 -5.63
CA PHE A 36 -19.56 -21.87 -5.47
C PHE A 36 -18.97 -20.56 -4.94
N ASN A 37 -19.12 -19.49 -5.70
CA ASN A 37 -18.69 -18.15 -5.32
C ASN A 37 -19.92 -17.28 -5.09
N TYR A 38 -19.96 -16.61 -3.94
CA TYR A 38 -20.94 -15.56 -3.72
C TYR A 38 -20.61 -14.38 -4.62
N LEU A 39 -21.64 -13.74 -5.15
CA LEU A 39 -21.46 -12.57 -5.98
C LEU A 39 -20.74 -11.45 -5.21
N THR A 40 -19.67 -10.94 -5.81
CA THR A 40 -18.98 -9.73 -5.36
C THR A 40 -19.55 -8.53 -6.11
N TYR A 41 -20.07 -7.55 -5.38
CA TYR A 41 -20.73 -6.38 -5.96
C TYR A 41 -19.73 -5.29 -6.34
N SER A 42 -18.84 -5.61 -7.27
CA SER A 42 -17.85 -4.70 -7.87
C SER A 42 -18.10 -4.54 -9.38
N GLY A 43 -17.41 -3.58 -10.02
CA GLY A 43 -17.53 -3.33 -11.46
C GLY A 43 -18.97 -3.20 -11.94
N ARG A 44 -19.34 -3.95 -12.99
CA ARG A 44 -20.70 -3.97 -13.57
C ARG A 44 -21.76 -4.58 -12.64
N ALA A 45 -21.38 -5.44 -11.68
CA ALA A 45 -22.33 -6.01 -10.73
C ALA A 45 -22.77 -4.99 -9.68
N LYS A 46 -21.97 -3.94 -9.44
CA LYS A 46 -22.30 -2.86 -8.49
C LYS A 46 -23.55 -2.08 -8.91
N THR A 47 -23.71 -1.78 -10.20
CA THR A 47 -24.87 -1.03 -10.73
C THR A 47 -26.14 -1.89 -10.78
N ASN A 48 -26.00 -3.20 -10.88
CA ASN A 48 -27.11 -4.16 -10.99
C ASN A 48 -27.30 -4.98 -9.70
N LYS A 49 -26.85 -4.45 -8.55
CA LYS A 49 -26.82 -5.19 -7.28
C LYS A 49 -28.19 -5.74 -6.91
N ASN A 50 -29.23 -4.92 -7.01
CA ASN A 50 -30.59 -5.31 -6.59
C ASN A 50 -31.18 -6.41 -7.48
N ASP A 51 -30.80 -6.46 -8.76
CA ASP A 51 -31.31 -7.44 -9.71
C ASP A 51 -30.61 -8.80 -9.56
N LEU A 52 -29.33 -8.78 -9.19
CA LEU A 52 -28.51 -9.98 -9.05
C LEU A 52 -28.54 -10.59 -7.65
N MET A 53 -28.98 -9.84 -6.65
CA MET A 53 -28.92 -10.28 -5.25
C MET A 53 -29.79 -11.52 -5.01
N PRO A 54 -29.21 -12.62 -4.48
CA PRO A 54 -29.96 -13.82 -4.10
C PRO A 54 -31.12 -13.49 -3.15
N THR A 55 -32.25 -14.15 -3.32
CA THR A 55 -33.43 -14.01 -2.44
C THR A 55 -33.32 -14.84 -1.18
N SER A 56 -32.51 -15.91 -1.19
CA SER A 56 -32.32 -16.76 -0.03
C SER A 56 -31.45 -16.07 1.02
N ASN A 57 -32.00 -15.92 2.23
CA ASN A 57 -31.28 -15.37 3.38
C ASN A 57 -30.12 -16.26 3.88
N ASP A 58 -30.10 -17.55 3.53
CA ASP A 58 -29.06 -18.49 3.97
C ASP A 58 -28.61 -19.44 2.86
N LEU A 59 -28.02 -18.86 1.81
CA LEU A 59 -27.41 -19.59 0.71
C LEU A 59 -26.40 -20.65 1.17
N LEU A 60 -25.67 -20.42 2.27
CA LEU A 60 -24.62 -21.35 2.71
C LEU A 60 -25.27 -22.64 3.19
N LYS A 61 -26.33 -22.52 4.00
CA LYS A 61 -27.11 -23.67 4.44
C LYS A 61 -27.75 -24.40 3.25
N LYS A 62 -28.26 -23.66 2.26
CA LYS A 62 -28.81 -24.26 1.03
C LYS A 62 -27.77 -25.11 0.29
N ILE A 63 -26.57 -24.59 0.07
CA ILE A 63 -25.46 -25.31 -0.57
C ILE A 63 -25.05 -26.54 0.26
N LYS A 64 -24.91 -26.37 1.59
CA LYS A 64 -24.53 -27.47 2.49
C LYS A 64 -25.54 -28.61 2.47
N ASN A 65 -26.83 -28.31 2.60
CA ASN A 65 -27.88 -29.31 2.59
C ASN A 65 -27.92 -30.08 1.24
N ALA A 66 -27.77 -29.37 0.13
CA ALA A 66 -27.72 -29.99 -1.19
C ALA A 66 -26.46 -30.87 -1.36
N TYR A 67 -25.30 -30.43 -0.84
CA TYR A 67 -24.09 -31.24 -0.85
C TYR A 67 -24.23 -32.52 -0.03
N GLU A 68 -24.71 -32.42 1.21
CA GLU A 68 -24.87 -33.54 2.15
C GLU A 68 -25.92 -34.57 1.68
N LYS A 69 -26.80 -34.20 0.75
CA LYS A 69 -27.73 -35.14 0.08
C LYS A 69 -27.02 -36.12 -0.84
N TYR A 70 -25.92 -35.70 -1.49
CA TYR A 70 -25.23 -36.49 -2.52
C TYR A 70 -23.83 -36.95 -2.12
N TYR A 71 -23.27 -36.37 -1.06
CA TYR A 71 -21.93 -36.65 -0.54
C TYR A 71 -22.01 -36.93 0.97
N SER A 72 -21.25 -37.93 1.43
CA SER A 72 -21.17 -38.30 2.86
C SER A 72 -20.25 -37.40 3.69
N ASN A 73 -19.43 -36.59 3.04
CA ASN A 73 -18.44 -35.75 3.70
C ASN A 73 -19.06 -34.44 4.20
N LYS A 74 -18.52 -33.93 5.30
CA LYS A 74 -18.93 -32.63 5.84
C LYS A 74 -18.13 -31.51 5.19
N ILE A 75 -18.78 -30.36 5.05
CA ILE A 75 -18.14 -29.11 4.65
C ILE A 75 -17.56 -28.41 5.87
N ILE A 76 -16.26 -28.17 5.86
CA ILE A 76 -15.51 -27.52 6.96
C ILE A 76 -15.27 -26.05 6.60
N LYS A 77 -15.33 -25.17 7.60
CA LYS A 77 -14.94 -23.76 7.45
C LYS A 77 -13.43 -23.62 7.66
N LEU A 78 -12.74 -22.99 6.72
CA LEU A 78 -11.33 -22.63 6.89
C LEU A 78 -11.20 -21.41 7.81
N PRO A 79 -10.06 -21.25 8.52
CA PRO A 79 -9.76 -20.03 9.26
C PRO A 79 -9.96 -18.80 8.37
N ASN A 80 -10.75 -17.83 8.85
CA ASN A 80 -10.91 -16.57 8.13
C ASN A 80 -9.68 -15.69 8.44
N SER A 81 -8.70 -15.81 7.56
CA SER A 81 -7.47 -15.05 7.52
C SER A 81 -7.32 -14.38 6.16
N CYS A 82 -6.46 -13.37 6.05
CA CYS A 82 -6.10 -12.82 4.75
C CYS A 82 -5.26 -13.85 3.98
N TRP A 83 -5.65 -14.14 2.73
CA TRP A 83 -4.99 -15.09 1.86
C TRP A 83 -4.08 -14.42 0.82
N ALA A 84 -3.99 -13.08 0.87
CA ALA A 84 -2.91 -12.41 0.18
C ALA A 84 -1.60 -12.85 0.82
N ASP A 85 -0.63 -13.20 0.00
CA ASP A 85 0.72 -13.52 0.43
C ASP A 85 1.70 -13.21 -0.70
N ALA A 86 2.96 -13.55 -0.49
CA ALA A 86 3.99 -13.34 -1.48
C ALA A 86 4.02 -14.38 -2.61
N SER A 87 3.31 -15.50 -2.44
CA SER A 87 3.37 -16.64 -3.34
C SER A 87 2.39 -16.50 -4.51
N VAL A 88 1.28 -15.76 -4.31
CA VAL A 88 0.26 -15.54 -5.32
C VAL A 88 0.07 -14.04 -5.57
N LEU A 89 0.47 -13.60 -6.77
CA LEU A 89 0.22 -12.25 -7.26
C LEU A 89 -0.86 -12.26 -8.34
N GLN A 90 -1.69 -11.23 -8.35
CA GLN A 90 -2.61 -10.99 -9.46
C GLN A 90 -1.95 -10.06 -10.48
N LEU A 91 -2.03 -10.43 -11.76
CA LEU A 91 -1.69 -9.58 -12.89
C LEU A 91 -2.98 -9.19 -13.63
N ASP A 92 -3.16 -7.91 -13.96
CA ASP A 92 -4.24 -7.47 -14.84
C ASP A 92 -3.82 -7.45 -16.32
N SER A 93 -4.76 -7.13 -17.22
CA SER A 93 -4.52 -7.08 -18.66
C SER A 93 -3.57 -5.97 -19.12
N GLU A 94 -3.32 -4.96 -18.28
CA GLU A 94 -2.35 -3.89 -18.54
C GLU A 94 -0.96 -4.23 -17.99
N GLY A 95 -0.83 -5.38 -17.32
CA GLY A 95 0.38 -5.82 -16.67
C GLY A 95 0.62 -5.21 -15.29
N ASN A 96 -0.37 -4.60 -14.65
CA ASN A 96 -0.24 -4.13 -13.27
C ASN A 96 -0.37 -5.31 -12.29
N ILE A 97 0.46 -5.31 -11.25
CA ILE A 97 0.59 -6.39 -10.27
C ILE A 97 -0.12 -5.96 -8.97
N TYR A 98 -0.90 -6.85 -8.37
CA TYR A 98 -1.61 -6.64 -7.10
C TYR A 98 -1.41 -7.84 -6.17
N TYR A 99 -1.52 -7.61 -4.85
CA TYR A 99 -1.51 -8.69 -3.86
C TYR A 99 -2.72 -9.65 -4.00
N CYS A 100 -3.88 -9.16 -4.44
CA CYS A 100 -5.04 -10.01 -4.70
C CYS A 100 -6.09 -9.33 -5.59
N THR A 101 -7.02 -10.14 -6.11
CA THR A 101 -8.15 -9.73 -6.96
C THR A 101 -9.05 -8.68 -6.34
N GLU A 102 -9.21 -8.71 -5.03
CA GLU A 102 -10.04 -7.74 -4.31
C GLU A 102 -9.49 -6.31 -4.43
N ILE A 103 -8.17 -6.16 -4.42
CA ILE A 103 -7.51 -4.84 -4.50
C ILE A 103 -7.77 -4.23 -5.86
N ASN A 104 -7.54 -4.99 -6.93
CA ASN A 104 -7.80 -4.54 -8.29
C ASN A 104 -9.26 -4.11 -8.47
N HIS A 105 -10.22 -4.89 -7.94
CA HIS A 105 -11.65 -4.59 -8.09
C HIS A 105 -12.11 -3.32 -7.37
N TYR A 106 -11.56 -3.02 -6.19
CA TYR A 106 -12.05 -1.93 -5.34
C TYR A 106 -11.16 -0.69 -5.35
N ASN A 107 -9.86 -0.85 -5.57
CA ASN A 107 -8.91 0.25 -5.67
C ASN A 107 -7.76 -0.10 -6.63
N ASN A 108 -8.00 0.02 -7.93
CA ASN A 108 -7.02 -0.21 -8.98
C ASN A 108 -5.78 0.68 -8.92
N LYS A 109 -5.74 1.69 -8.03
CA LYS A 109 -4.55 2.51 -7.78
C LYS A 109 -3.56 1.85 -6.80
N ASN A 110 -3.99 0.86 -6.02
CA ASN A 110 -3.16 0.12 -5.07
C ASN A 110 -2.41 -1.07 -5.71
N TRP A 111 -1.81 -0.86 -6.89
CA TRP A 111 -0.93 -1.83 -7.54
C TRP A 111 0.50 -1.70 -6.98
N LEU A 112 1.25 -2.80 -7.01
CA LEU A 112 2.64 -2.89 -6.54
C LEU A 112 3.63 -2.36 -7.57
N GLY A 113 3.32 -2.53 -8.85
CA GLY A 113 4.20 -2.22 -9.96
C GLY A 113 3.76 -2.92 -11.23
N ASN A 114 4.41 -2.60 -12.35
CA ASN A 114 4.04 -3.13 -13.65
C ASN A 114 5.01 -4.25 -13.98
N ILE A 115 4.55 -5.33 -14.60
CA ILE A 115 5.40 -6.47 -14.94
C ILE A 115 6.65 -6.12 -15.75
N LYS A 116 6.64 -4.98 -16.47
CA LYS A 116 7.79 -4.49 -17.23
C LYS A 116 8.89 -3.85 -16.38
N THR A 117 8.54 -3.27 -15.23
CA THR A 117 9.46 -2.49 -14.38
C THR A 117 9.61 -3.07 -12.97
N PHE A 118 8.63 -3.84 -12.50
CA PHE A 118 8.57 -4.37 -11.15
C PHE A 118 9.56 -5.52 -10.96
N PRO A 119 10.50 -5.44 -10.01
CA PRO A 119 11.53 -6.46 -9.83
C PRO A 119 10.96 -7.67 -9.07
N ILE A 120 10.21 -8.53 -9.77
CA ILE A 120 9.55 -9.72 -9.18
C ILE A 120 10.52 -10.60 -8.39
N ASN A 121 11.73 -10.84 -8.92
CA ASN A 121 12.70 -11.70 -8.24
C ASN A 121 13.16 -11.10 -6.90
N GLU A 122 13.42 -9.80 -6.86
CA GLU A 122 13.76 -9.13 -5.60
C GLU A 122 12.57 -9.10 -4.65
N TRP A 123 11.36 -8.86 -5.16
CA TRP A 123 10.15 -8.87 -4.36
C TRP A 123 9.90 -10.27 -3.76
N LEU A 124 9.97 -11.35 -4.54
CA LEU A 124 9.82 -12.72 -4.05
C LEU A 124 10.89 -13.05 -3.01
N ASN A 125 12.15 -12.75 -3.28
CA ASN A 125 13.23 -13.02 -2.32
C ASN A 125 13.05 -12.29 -0.99
N ARG A 126 12.53 -11.06 -1.01
CA ARG A 126 12.19 -10.30 0.20
C ARG A 126 10.96 -10.83 0.91
N ASN A 127 9.96 -11.27 0.14
CA ASN A 127 8.64 -11.57 0.66
C ASN A 127 8.38 -13.07 0.85
N LYS A 128 9.36 -13.96 0.61
CA LYS A 128 9.22 -15.43 0.72
C LYS A 128 8.52 -15.93 2.00
N SER A 129 8.66 -15.22 3.12
CA SER A 129 8.05 -15.55 4.41
C SER A 129 6.84 -14.67 4.77
N VAL A 130 6.39 -13.82 3.86
CA VAL A 130 5.30 -12.86 4.10
C VAL A 130 3.99 -13.57 3.89
N SER A 131 3.38 -13.93 5.02
CA SER A 131 1.97 -14.27 5.11
C SER A 131 1.26 -13.15 5.89
N TYR A 132 0.17 -12.65 5.33
CA TYR A 132 -0.75 -11.76 6.04
C TYR A 132 -1.79 -12.55 6.85
N GLU A 133 -1.66 -13.88 6.89
CA GLU A 133 -2.44 -14.76 7.73
C GLU A 133 -2.30 -14.33 9.20
N ASN A 134 -3.42 -13.93 9.82
CA ASN A 134 -3.51 -13.43 11.20
C ASN A 134 -2.88 -12.05 11.48
N LYS A 135 -2.28 -11.36 10.51
CA LYS A 135 -1.69 -10.01 10.68
C LYS A 135 -2.62 -8.86 10.31
N LEU A 136 -3.61 -9.13 9.47
CA LEU A 136 -4.65 -8.19 9.06
C LEU A 136 -6.00 -8.57 9.65
N ASN A 137 -6.99 -7.67 9.58
CA ASN A 137 -8.36 -8.06 9.83
C ASN A 137 -8.76 -9.22 8.90
N LYS A 138 -9.78 -9.95 9.34
CA LYS A 138 -10.40 -11.07 8.61
C LYS A 138 -10.71 -10.68 7.16
N CYS A 139 -10.32 -11.54 6.22
CA CYS A 139 -10.65 -11.41 4.80
C CYS A 139 -12.15 -11.16 4.59
N PRO A 140 -12.54 -10.35 3.59
CA PRO A 140 -13.95 -10.15 3.24
C PRO A 140 -14.65 -11.43 2.74
N TYR A 141 -13.89 -12.52 2.59
CA TYR A 141 -14.38 -13.83 2.19
C TYR A 141 -14.17 -14.87 3.30
N ASP A 142 -15.25 -15.56 3.66
CA ASP A 142 -15.18 -16.83 4.37
C ASP A 142 -15.04 -17.95 3.32
N VAL A 143 -14.20 -18.93 3.61
CA VAL A 143 -14.06 -20.11 2.75
C VAL A 143 -14.50 -21.38 3.47
N TYR A 144 -15.23 -22.22 2.74
CA TYR A 144 -15.62 -23.55 3.16
C TYR A 144 -15.18 -24.57 2.12
N TYR A 145 -14.77 -25.75 2.58
CA TYR A 145 -14.20 -26.80 1.72
C TYR A 145 -14.71 -28.18 2.12
N GLY A 146 -14.85 -29.05 1.13
CA GLY A 146 -15.03 -30.50 1.24
C GLY A 146 -14.46 -31.19 -0.01
N GLU A 147 -14.40 -32.54 -0.01
CA GLU A 147 -13.67 -33.33 -1.03
C GLU A 147 -13.94 -32.93 -2.49
N ASN A 148 -15.17 -32.50 -2.80
CA ASN A 148 -15.58 -32.12 -4.16
C ASN A 148 -16.31 -30.76 -4.22
N ILE A 149 -16.15 -29.94 -3.19
CA ILE A 149 -16.82 -28.63 -3.11
C ILE A 149 -15.93 -27.58 -2.45
N PHE A 150 -15.94 -26.40 -3.05
CA PHE A 150 -15.34 -25.19 -2.49
C PHE A 150 -16.39 -24.08 -2.48
N ILE A 151 -16.48 -23.33 -1.39
CA ILE A 151 -17.47 -22.25 -1.24
C ILE A 151 -16.75 -20.99 -0.76
N THR A 152 -16.78 -19.94 -1.58
CA THR A 152 -16.30 -18.60 -1.24
C THR A 152 -17.50 -17.73 -0.89
N LYS A 153 -17.69 -17.42 0.39
CA LYS A 153 -18.78 -16.59 0.89
C LYS A 153 -18.29 -15.16 1.14
N ASN A 154 -18.84 -14.19 0.40
CA ASN A 154 -18.64 -12.78 0.71
C ASN A 154 -19.40 -12.43 2.01
N ILE A 155 -18.69 -11.98 3.04
CA ILE A 155 -19.26 -11.63 4.35
C ILE A 155 -19.52 -10.12 4.51
N ASN A 156 -19.48 -9.35 3.41
CA ASN A 156 -19.72 -7.91 3.36
C ASN A 156 -18.83 -7.09 4.32
N LYS A 157 -17.64 -7.59 4.65
CA LYS A 157 -16.63 -6.81 5.36
C LYS A 157 -15.79 -6.02 4.37
N LYS A 158 -15.18 -4.93 4.83
CA LYS A 158 -14.21 -4.18 4.04
C LYS A 158 -12.86 -4.90 4.10
N CYS A 159 -12.20 -5.04 2.95
CA CYS A 159 -10.82 -5.48 2.90
C CYS A 159 -9.91 -4.39 3.44
N ASP A 160 -9.00 -4.72 4.34
CA ASP A 160 -8.01 -3.77 4.86
C ASP A 160 -7.15 -3.20 3.73
N PHE A 161 -6.81 -4.01 2.72
CA PHE A 161 -6.07 -3.54 1.54
C PHE A 161 -6.83 -2.50 0.70
N CYS A 162 -8.16 -2.54 0.76
CA CYS A 162 -9.06 -1.69 -0.04
C CYS A 162 -9.66 -0.55 0.79
N TYR A 163 -9.13 -0.27 1.98
CA TYR A 163 -9.70 0.76 2.85
C TYR A 163 -9.63 2.13 2.14
N ASN A 164 -10.81 2.72 1.99
CA ASN A 164 -11.02 4.04 1.43
C ASN A 164 -10.46 5.08 2.41
N ASN A 165 -9.18 5.42 2.28
CA ASN A 165 -8.72 6.61 2.96
C ASN A 165 -9.44 7.80 2.32
N LYS A 166 -9.94 8.70 3.17
CA LYS A 166 -10.45 10.00 2.69
C LYS A 166 -9.37 10.61 1.80
N LYS A 167 -9.78 11.11 0.63
CA LYS A 167 -8.87 11.81 -0.29
C LYS A 167 -8.09 12.87 0.49
N ILE A 168 -6.76 12.79 0.45
CA ILE A 168 -5.84 13.71 1.12
C ILE A 168 -5.48 14.79 0.10
N SER A 169 -6.00 16.00 0.28
CA SER A 169 -5.85 17.09 -0.69
C SER A 169 -4.96 18.23 -0.22
N THR A 170 -4.46 18.16 1.02
CA THR A 170 -3.60 19.21 1.60
C THR A 170 -2.42 18.62 2.37
N ILE A 171 -1.32 19.36 2.44
CA ILE A 171 -0.14 19.01 3.26
C ILE A 171 -0.53 18.82 4.73
N LYS A 172 -1.41 19.66 5.27
CA LYS A 172 -1.88 19.54 6.66
C LYS A 172 -2.57 18.20 6.93
N GLN A 173 -3.41 17.74 6.01
CA GLN A 173 -4.03 16.41 6.12
C GLN A 173 -2.99 15.30 5.98
N LEU A 174 -2.04 15.44 5.04
CA LEU A 174 -0.97 14.48 4.85
C LEU A 174 -0.14 14.29 6.11
N ASN A 175 0.33 15.39 6.70
CA ASN A 175 1.11 15.40 7.94
C ASN A 175 0.36 14.71 9.07
N LYS A 176 -0.93 15.01 9.24
CA LYS A 176 -1.77 14.38 10.26
C LYS A 176 -1.88 12.86 10.06
N VAL A 177 -2.13 12.40 8.84
CA VAL A 177 -2.34 10.96 8.57
C VAL A 177 -1.04 10.17 8.76
N PHE A 178 0.12 10.75 8.42
CA PHE A 178 1.40 10.12 8.72
C PHE A 178 1.71 10.10 10.22
N ASP A 179 1.40 11.16 10.96
CA ASP A 179 1.56 11.18 12.41
C ASP A 179 0.68 10.11 13.09
N ASP A 180 -0.59 10.01 12.67
CA ASP A 180 -1.52 8.98 13.16
C ASP A 180 -0.99 7.56 12.81
N LEU A 181 -0.42 7.37 11.60
CA LEU A 181 0.19 6.09 11.19
C LEU A 181 1.39 5.73 12.06
N TYR A 182 2.27 6.69 12.38
CA TYR A 182 3.45 6.43 13.19
C TYR A 182 3.13 6.14 14.66
N GLN A 183 2.08 6.77 15.19
CA GLN A 183 1.56 6.43 16.52
C GLN A 183 1.05 5.00 16.59
N GLU A 184 0.40 4.49 15.53
CA GLU A 184 -0.10 3.11 15.49
C GLU A 184 1.03 2.07 15.63
N PHE A 185 2.21 2.38 15.11
CA PHE A 185 3.38 1.50 15.18
C PHE A 185 4.35 1.86 16.31
N GLU A 186 3.90 2.70 17.26
CA GLU A 186 4.68 3.13 18.42
C GLU A 186 6.05 3.73 18.05
N MET A 187 6.11 4.47 16.93
CA MET A 187 7.35 5.11 16.50
C MET A 187 7.80 6.15 17.53
N ASN A 188 9.04 6.01 18.00
CA ASN A 188 9.64 6.95 18.94
C ASN A 188 11.02 7.39 18.47
N CYS A 189 11.11 8.64 17.98
CA CYS A 189 12.39 9.26 17.63
C CYS A 189 13.12 9.86 18.84
N ASN A 190 12.55 9.83 20.05
CA ASN A 190 13.25 10.31 21.24
C ASN A 190 14.47 9.40 21.52
N GLY A 191 15.66 9.99 21.51
CA GLY A 191 16.91 9.25 21.69
C GLY A 191 17.37 8.47 20.46
N CYS A 192 16.79 8.72 19.27
CA CYS A 192 17.29 8.12 18.03
C CYS A 192 18.63 8.75 17.63
N GLU A 193 19.73 8.00 17.80
CA GLU A 193 21.09 8.40 17.39
C GLU A 193 21.39 8.07 15.92
N TYR A 194 20.43 7.48 15.21
CA TYR A 194 20.58 7.24 13.76
C TYR A 194 20.67 8.57 13.01
N PRO A 195 21.29 8.57 11.81
CA PRO A 195 21.31 9.70 10.89
C PRO A 195 19.96 10.36 10.61
N ASP A 196 18.84 9.71 10.96
CA ASP A 196 17.48 10.19 10.89
C ASP A 196 17.36 11.71 11.16
N CYS A 197 16.95 12.45 10.11
CA CYS A 197 16.99 13.92 9.92
C CYS A 197 18.19 14.47 9.12
N MET A 198 18.87 13.63 8.34
CA MET A 198 20.01 14.02 7.54
C MET A 198 19.64 14.24 6.07
N GLY A 199 19.97 15.43 5.55
CA GLY A 199 19.65 15.84 4.18
C GLY A 199 19.07 17.26 4.15
N TYR A 200 18.89 17.81 2.96
CA TYR A 200 18.24 19.10 2.80
C TYR A 200 16.76 18.98 3.19
N ILE A 201 16.37 19.61 4.31
CA ILE A 201 14.98 19.69 4.75
C ILE A 201 14.25 20.68 3.85
N TRP A 202 13.80 20.18 2.71
CA TRP A 202 13.14 20.97 1.69
C TRP A 202 11.71 21.32 2.06
N LEU A 203 11.26 22.46 1.55
CA LEU A 203 10.02 23.09 1.92
C LEU A 203 9.17 23.35 0.68
N THR A 204 7.86 23.14 0.83
CA THR A 204 6.92 23.69 -0.14
C THR A 204 6.82 25.20 0.03
N LYS A 205 6.28 25.90 -0.99
CA LYS A 205 6.06 27.36 -0.93
C LYS A 205 5.19 27.77 0.27
N GLN A 206 4.20 26.95 0.62
CA GLN A 206 3.30 27.22 1.76
C GLN A 206 4.05 27.12 3.09
N GLU A 207 4.91 26.10 3.25
CA GLU A 207 5.69 25.88 4.47
C GLU A 207 6.78 26.92 4.64
N THR A 208 7.41 27.35 3.55
CA THR A 208 8.44 28.41 3.54
C THR A 208 7.93 29.66 4.26
N LYS A 209 6.79 30.21 3.80
CA LYS A 209 6.19 31.42 4.39
C LYS A 209 5.87 31.23 5.88
N LYS A 210 5.33 30.06 6.24
CA LYS A 210 4.95 29.74 7.61
C LYS A 210 6.16 29.69 8.55
N LEU A 211 7.22 29.01 8.13
CA LEU A 211 8.43 28.85 8.93
C LEU A 211 9.25 30.15 9.03
N SER A 212 9.32 30.94 7.96
CA SER A 212 9.95 32.28 8.02
C SER A 212 9.26 33.19 9.04
N ASN A 213 7.93 33.16 9.13
CA ASN A 213 7.18 33.92 10.14
C ASN A 213 7.46 33.48 11.58
N LEU A 214 7.95 32.25 11.78
CA LEU A 214 8.38 31.73 13.08
C LEU A 214 9.86 32.00 13.37
N GLY A 215 10.55 32.75 12.49
CA GLY A 215 11.98 33.05 12.63
C GLY A 215 12.89 31.88 12.33
N VAL A 216 12.41 30.85 11.63
CA VAL A 216 13.27 29.77 11.13
C VAL A 216 14.09 30.30 9.97
N ASP A 217 15.39 30.07 10.02
CA ASP A 217 16.31 30.45 8.95
C ASP A 217 16.13 29.55 7.74
N ILE A 218 15.92 30.17 6.57
CA ILE A 218 15.60 29.50 5.31
C ILE A 218 16.69 29.81 4.30
N LEU A 219 17.29 28.75 3.77
CA LEU A 219 18.19 28.83 2.64
C LEU A 219 17.38 28.73 1.34
N THR A 220 17.55 29.71 0.45
CA THR A 220 16.99 29.69 -0.90
C THR A 220 18.09 29.44 -1.92
N ILE A 221 18.01 28.32 -2.65
CA ILE A 221 18.93 27.94 -3.73
C ILE A 221 18.25 28.26 -5.07
N ASN A 222 18.99 28.86 -6.00
CA ASN A 222 18.50 29.21 -7.35
C ASN A 222 17.17 29.97 -7.36
N GLU A 223 16.96 30.85 -6.37
CA GLU A 223 15.77 31.71 -6.20
C GLU A 223 14.43 30.99 -5.95
N ASP A 224 14.34 29.66 -6.07
CA ASP A 224 13.05 28.95 -6.01
C ASP A 224 13.06 27.63 -5.23
N ILE A 225 14.21 27.18 -4.74
CA ILE A 225 14.36 25.98 -3.91
C ILE A 225 14.56 26.42 -2.46
N ASN A 226 13.63 26.07 -1.56
CA ASN A 226 13.69 26.51 -0.17
C ASN A 226 13.95 25.33 0.77
N CYS A 227 14.93 25.47 1.65
CA CYS A 227 15.29 24.50 2.67
C CYS A 227 15.47 25.17 4.04
N ILE A 228 15.30 24.44 5.14
CA ILE A 228 15.78 24.92 6.44
C ILE A 228 17.30 25.04 6.36
N ASN A 229 17.85 26.22 6.69
CA ASN A 229 19.29 26.48 6.60
C ASN A 229 20.07 25.64 7.61
N SER A 230 20.50 24.46 7.18
CA SER A 230 21.30 23.53 8.00
C SER A 230 22.81 23.72 7.83
N LEU A 231 23.20 24.77 7.11
CA LEU A 231 24.58 25.09 6.78
C LEU A 231 25.16 26.14 7.74
N GLY A 232 24.33 26.89 8.47
CA GLY A 232 24.82 27.98 9.33
C GLY A 232 25.48 29.10 8.52
N ASP A 233 26.50 29.75 9.08
CA ASP A 233 27.26 30.85 8.45
C ASP A 233 28.33 30.34 7.47
N ILE A 234 28.00 29.36 6.64
CA ILE A 234 28.93 28.83 5.64
C ILE A 234 29.08 29.87 4.50
N SER A 235 30.32 30.22 4.16
CA SER A 235 30.65 31.24 3.17
C SER A 235 30.16 30.87 1.77
N VAL A 236 29.83 31.89 0.96
CA VAL A 236 29.29 31.79 -0.41
C VAL A 236 30.10 30.87 -1.35
N ASP A 237 31.39 30.65 -1.07
CA ASP A 237 32.29 29.82 -1.87
C ASP A 237 32.30 28.32 -1.49
N THR A 238 31.34 27.87 -0.68
CA THR A 238 31.34 26.47 -0.22
C THR A 238 30.76 25.55 -1.28
N ASP A 239 31.53 24.54 -1.67
CA ASP A 239 31.07 23.49 -2.57
C ASP A 239 30.01 22.63 -1.88
N PHE A 240 28.75 22.91 -2.20
CA PHE A 240 27.57 22.19 -1.69
C PHE A 240 27.59 20.68 -2.00
N SER A 241 28.39 20.24 -2.97
CA SER A 241 28.55 18.81 -3.28
C SER A 241 29.31 18.04 -2.20
N SER A 242 30.04 18.74 -1.33
CA SER A 242 30.81 18.15 -0.23
C SER A 242 30.02 17.99 1.08
N ILE A 243 28.86 18.66 1.21
CA ILE A 243 28.06 18.66 2.44
C ILE A 243 27.08 17.50 2.41
N VAL A 244 27.54 16.39 2.97
CA VAL A 244 26.78 15.16 3.09
C VAL A 244 25.90 15.27 4.33
N TYR A 245 24.58 15.19 4.15
CA TYR A 245 23.64 14.97 5.25
C TYR A 245 23.73 16.01 6.39
N PRO A 246 23.45 17.30 6.14
CA PRO A 246 23.61 18.33 7.15
C PRO A 246 22.70 18.07 8.35
N LYS A 247 23.22 18.34 9.57
CA LYS A 247 22.45 18.21 10.80
C LYS A 247 21.40 19.33 10.87
N CYS A 248 20.16 18.96 11.20
CA CYS A 248 19.10 19.94 11.41
C CYS A 248 19.42 20.88 12.59
N PRO A 249 19.50 22.21 12.38
CA PRO A 249 19.84 23.18 13.44
C PRO A 249 18.71 23.36 14.47
N LEU A 250 17.51 22.89 14.14
CA LEU A 250 16.34 22.99 15.00
C LEU A 250 16.20 21.78 15.94
N ARG A 251 17.09 20.78 15.84
CA ARG A 251 17.16 19.66 16.78
C ARG A 251 18.09 20.03 17.94
N CYS A 252 17.61 19.89 19.17
CA CYS A 252 18.42 20.15 20.36
C CYS A 252 19.42 19.00 20.58
N ASP A 253 20.72 19.29 20.59
CA ASP A 253 21.77 18.27 20.76
C ASP A 253 21.71 17.51 22.10
N LYS A 254 21.15 18.13 23.15
CA LYS A 254 21.09 17.52 24.49
C LYS A 254 19.85 16.66 24.71
N SER A 255 18.69 17.12 24.24
CA SER A 255 17.41 16.43 24.46
C SER A 255 16.92 15.68 23.23
N TYR A 256 17.59 15.84 22.10
CA TYR A 256 17.20 15.36 20.77
C TYR A 256 15.81 15.83 20.30
N LYS A 257 15.18 16.77 21.02
CA LYS A 257 13.85 17.31 20.70
C LYS A 257 13.95 18.38 19.61
N CYS A 258 12.97 18.39 18.72
CA CYS A 258 12.82 19.42 17.70
C CYS A 258 12.18 20.69 18.32
N LYS A 259 12.81 21.85 18.11
CA LYS A 259 12.31 23.17 18.58
C LYS A 259 10.99 23.57 17.91
N ILE A 260 10.75 23.08 16.70
CA ILE A 260 9.54 23.34 15.92
C ILE A 260 8.71 22.07 15.74
N HIS A 261 8.69 21.16 16.71
CA HIS A 261 8.11 19.82 16.51
C HIS A 261 6.70 19.87 15.93
N ASP A 262 5.80 20.66 16.49
CA ASP A 262 4.41 20.78 16.02
C ASP A 262 4.28 21.51 14.67
N GLU A 263 5.30 22.29 14.32
CA GLU A 263 5.36 23.12 13.11
C GLU A 263 6.31 22.55 12.04
N ARG A 264 6.82 21.32 12.25
CA ARG A 264 7.82 20.69 11.38
C ARG A 264 7.28 20.56 9.95
N PRO A 265 8.14 20.65 8.93
CA PRO A 265 7.70 20.52 7.55
C PRO A 265 7.29 19.09 7.22
N MET A 266 6.56 18.94 6.14
CA MET A 266 6.00 17.70 5.60
C MET A 266 7.06 16.63 5.44
N VAL A 267 8.24 16.96 4.94
CA VAL A 267 9.37 16.02 4.83
C VAL A 267 9.75 15.36 6.15
N CYS A 268 9.61 16.08 7.27
CA CYS A 268 9.85 15.57 8.61
C CYS A 268 8.66 14.77 9.15
N HIS A 269 7.44 15.05 8.70
CA HIS A 269 6.26 14.24 9.01
C HIS A 269 6.24 12.92 8.26
N ILE A 270 6.75 12.88 7.02
CA ILE A 270 6.70 11.68 6.19
C ILE A 270 7.92 10.78 6.39
N TYR A 271 9.07 11.25 6.87
CA TYR A 271 10.22 10.37 7.10
C TYR A 271 9.89 9.25 8.12
N PRO A 272 10.24 7.96 7.87
CA PRO A 272 11.19 7.44 6.87
C PRO A 272 10.61 7.12 5.47
N VAL A 273 9.36 7.49 5.21
CA VAL A 273 8.82 7.52 3.85
C VAL A 273 9.35 8.76 3.13
N GLY A 274 9.80 8.57 1.88
CA GLY A 274 10.42 9.63 1.11
C GLY A 274 10.22 9.45 -0.40
N LEU A 275 10.95 10.26 -1.16
CA LEU A 275 11.00 10.21 -2.62
C LEU A 275 12.44 9.94 -3.07
N GLU A 276 12.57 9.19 -4.15
CA GLU A 276 13.85 8.89 -4.82
C GLU A 276 13.66 8.94 -6.33
N SER A 277 14.72 9.33 -7.05
CA SER A 277 14.76 9.26 -8.51
C SER A 277 15.31 7.91 -8.96
N ALA A 278 14.54 7.20 -9.78
CA ALA A 278 14.98 5.97 -10.43
C ALA A 278 15.92 6.27 -11.61
N LYS A 279 16.73 5.28 -12.00
CA LYS A 279 17.67 5.40 -13.14
C LYS A 279 17.02 5.76 -14.48
N ASN A 280 15.75 5.44 -14.65
CA ASN A 280 14.96 5.79 -15.83
C ASN A 280 14.33 7.20 -15.75
N GLY A 281 14.62 7.96 -14.69
CA GLY A 281 14.05 9.29 -14.45
C GLY A 281 12.67 9.29 -13.78
N SER A 282 12.08 8.12 -13.49
CA SER A 282 10.82 8.05 -12.75
C SER A 282 11.02 8.40 -11.27
N ILE A 283 9.98 8.94 -10.63
CA ILE A 283 10.01 9.25 -9.21
C ILE A 283 9.33 8.13 -8.44
N LEU A 284 10.03 7.60 -7.45
CA LEU A 284 9.59 6.53 -6.58
C LEU A 284 9.22 7.11 -5.22
N TRP A 285 8.06 6.68 -4.69
CA TRP A 285 7.84 6.72 -3.25
C TRP A 285 8.55 5.53 -2.62
N VAL A 286 9.31 5.80 -1.57
CA VAL A 286 10.17 4.81 -0.95
C VAL A 286 10.07 4.82 0.56
N LEU A 287 10.52 3.73 1.18
CA LEU A 287 10.78 3.62 2.60
C LEU A 287 12.28 3.42 2.81
N HIS A 288 12.94 4.40 3.44
CA HIS A 288 14.39 4.35 3.67
C HIS A 288 14.75 3.29 4.72
N LYS A 289 15.71 2.41 4.39
CA LYS A 289 16.14 1.30 5.27
C LYS A 289 17.07 1.76 6.39
N ASP A 290 17.69 2.90 6.21
CA ASP A 290 18.69 3.45 7.12
C ASP A 290 18.05 4.23 8.29
N CYS A 291 16.87 3.78 8.73
CA CYS A 291 16.13 4.32 9.88
C CYS A 291 15.94 3.24 10.95
N LEU A 292 16.15 3.62 12.23
CA LEU A 292 16.00 2.68 13.35
C LEU A 292 14.58 2.10 13.43
N PHE A 293 13.57 2.94 13.20
CA PHE A 293 12.17 2.51 13.21
C PHE A 293 11.91 1.41 12.18
N VAL A 294 12.43 1.55 10.96
CA VAL A 294 12.27 0.55 9.89
C VAL A 294 12.91 -0.78 10.28
N LYS A 295 14.12 -0.75 10.85
CA LYS A 295 14.80 -1.96 11.36
C LYS A 295 14.01 -2.63 12.49
N GLN A 296 13.36 -1.85 13.36
CA GLN A 296 12.51 -2.40 14.41
C GLN A 296 11.25 -3.06 13.85
N LEU A 297 10.64 -2.47 12.81
CA LEU A 297 9.50 -3.09 12.12
C LEU A 297 9.89 -4.42 11.45
N GLU A 298 11.08 -4.50 10.85
CA GLU A 298 11.63 -5.74 10.30
C GLU A 298 11.76 -6.81 11.38
N ASN A 299 12.42 -6.48 12.49
CA ASN A 299 12.64 -7.41 13.60
C ASN A 299 11.34 -7.89 14.26
N LYS A 300 10.31 -7.03 14.30
CA LYS A 300 8.97 -7.38 14.81
C LYS A 300 8.10 -8.11 13.77
N GLY A 301 8.55 -8.28 12.53
CA GLY A 301 7.77 -8.87 11.45
C GLY A 301 6.56 -8.05 11.01
N LEU A 302 6.60 -6.72 11.25
CA LEU A 302 5.54 -5.74 10.98
C LEU A 302 5.83 -4.85 9.76
N LEU A 303 7.03 -4.91 9.17
CA LEU A 303 7.45 -4.06 8.06
C LEU A 303 6.44 -4.05 6.90
N GLU A 304 5.98 -5.22 6.47
CA GLU A 304 5.08 -5.32 5.31
C GLU A 304 3.70 -4.73 5.57
N LEU A 305 3.19 -4.85 6.79
CA LEU A 305 1.93 -4.23 7.19
C LEU A 305 2.05 -2.70 7.14
N PHE A 306 3.19 -2.18 7.62
CA PHE A 306 3.49 -0.76 7.57
C PHE A 306 3.63 -0.26 6.13
N MET A 307 4.41 -0.95 5.29
CA MET A 307 4.58 -0.62 3.87
C MET A 307 3.25 -0.61 3.12
N LEU A 308 2.37 -1.57 3.40
CA LEU A 308 1.01 -1.59 2.87
C LEU A 308 0.24 -0.32 3.24
N LYS A 309 0.23 0.05 4.52
CA LYS A 309 -0.47 1.26 4.99
C LYS A 309 0.12 2.54 4.38
N CYS A 310 1.43 2.62 4.22
CA CYS A 310 2.07 3.71 3.50
C CYS A 310 1.60 3.77 2.03
N ASN A 311 1.60 2.64 1.31
CA ASN A 311 1.13 2.58 -0.08
C ASN A 311 -0.33 3.07 -0.20
N GLN A 312 -1.21 2.64 0.70
CA GLN A 312 -2.60 3.10 0.74
C GLN A 312 -2.73 4.60 0.98
N LEU A 313 -1.96 5.13 1.92
CA LEU A 313 -1.93 6.56 2.23
C LEU A 313 -1.49 7.35 0.99
N ILE A 314 -0.38 6.95 0.36
CA ILE A 314 0.16 7.57 -0.85
C ILE A 314 -0.85 7.51 -2.01
N ASN A 315 -1.59 6.41 -2.17
CA ASN A 315 -2.62 6.29 -3.22
C ASN A 315 -3.87 7.12 -2.98
N SER A 316 -3.97 7.73 -1.79
CA SER A 316 -5.11 8.55 -1.39
C SER A 316 -4.82 10.05 -1.54
N LEU A 317 -3.61 10.40 -1.92
CA LEU A 317 -3.25 11.77 -2.29
C LEU A 317 -4.09 12.23 -3.49
N SER A 318 -4.50 13.50 -3.45
CA SER A 318 -5.01 14.15 -4.65
C SER A 318 -3.88 14.31 -5.67
N ILE A 319 -4.24 14.33 -6.95
CA ILE A 319 -3.27 14.49 -8.04
C ILE A 319 -2.50 15.80 -7.86
N GLU A 320 -3.21 16.87 -7.50
CA GLU A 320 -2.66 18.20 -7.31
C GLU A 320 -1.66 18.26 -6.14
N LEU A 321 -1.94 17.53 -5.06
CA LEU A 321 -1.03 17.44 -3.92
C LEU A 321 0.21 16.60 -4.28
N GLU A 322 0.02 15.45 -4.91
CA GLU A 322 1.13 14.59 -5.35
C GLU A 322 2.04 15.32 -6.35
N GLU A 323 1.47 16.09 -7.28
CA GLU A 323 2.21 16.97 -8.20
C GLU A 323 3.02 18.04 -7.49
N THR A 324 2.43 18.68 -6.48
CA THR A 324 3.12 19.69 -5.67
C THR A 324 4.34 19.08 -4.97
N ILE A 325 4.18 17.94 -4.29
CA ILE A 325 5.26 17.26 -3.56
C ILE A 325 6.37 16.85 -4.53
N ILE A 326 6.02 16.20 -5.64
CA ILE A 326 7.01 15.66 -6.57
C ILE A 326 7.71 16.78 -7.36
N SER A 327 7.01 17.85 -7.74
CA SER A 327 7.65 18.99 -8.40
C SER A 327 8.64 19.71 -7.47
N THR A 328 8.33 19.82 -6.17
CA THR A 328 9.28 20.33 -5.18
C THR A 328 10.48 19.39 -5.03
N PHE A 329 10.25 18.08 -4.91
CA PHE A 329 11.33 17.08 -4.81
C PHE A 329 12.26 17.11 -6.03
N LYS A 330 11.73 17.12 -7.26
CA LYS A 330 12.56 17.15 -8.49
C LYS A 330 13.55 18.31 -8.52
N LYS A 331 13.14 19.48 -8.03
CA LYS A 331 14.05 20.64 -7.97
C LYS A 331 15.21 20.41 -7.00
N ILE A 332 14.91 19.83 -5.84
CA ILE A 332 15.91 19.46 -4.83
C ILE A 332 16.86 18.40 -5.37
N ASP A 333 16.31 17.35 -5.97
CA ASP A 333 17.07 16.24 -6.53
C ASP A 333 18.06 16.72 -7.60
N ASN A 334 17.64 17.66 -8.46
CA ASN A 334 18.49 18.25 -9.50
C ASN A 334 19.70 19.04 -8.98
N VAL A 335 19.65 19.55 -7.75
CA VAL A 335 20.75 20.32 -7.13
C VAL A 335 21.48 19.54 -6.05
N SER A 336 21.00 18.34 -5.74
CA SER A 336 21.62 17.46 -4.75
C SER A 336 22.62 16.54 -5.44
N SER A 337 23.78 16.32 -4.82
CA SER A 337 24.72 15.29 -5.26
C SER A 337 24.75 14.18 -4.20
N PHE A 338 24.77 12.93 -4.66
CA PHE A 338 24.88 11.73 -3.80
C PHE A 338 26.25 11.08 -3.99
N PRO A 339 27.34 11.67 -3.46
CA PRO A 339 28.72 11.24 -3.75
C PRO A 339 29.04 9.80 -3.26
N ASN A 340 28.26 9.25 -2.33
CA ASN A 340 28.44 7.91 -1.77
C ASN A 340 27.48 6.85 -2.34
N GLY A 341 26.76 7.16 -3.42
CA GLY A 341 25.80 6.26 -4.05
C GLY A 341 24.36 6.43 -3.53
N GLU A 342 23.43 5.70 -4.17
CA GLU A 342 21.99 5.77 -3.90
C GLU A 342 21.64 5.32 -2.46
N ASN A 343 20.67 6.00 -1.82
CA ASN A 343 20.14 5.58 -0.53
C ASN A 343 19.61 4.14 -0.60
N ARG A 344 19.65 3.39 0.51
CA ARG A 344 19.02 2.06 0.56
C ARG A 344 17.55 2.21 0.90
N TYR A 345 16.67 1.66 0.05
CA TYR A 345 15.23 1.79 0.26
C TYR A 345 14.41 0.59 -0.20
N TYR A 346 13.18 0.51 0.31
CA TYR A 346 12.10 -0.29 -0.26
C TYR A 346 11.23 0.59 -1.14
N ILE A 347 10.85 0.10 -2.32
CA ILE A 347 9.91 0.81 -3.19
C ILE A 347 8.50 0.60 -2.64
N LEU A 348 7.80 1.71 -2.37
CA LEU A 348 6.40 1.69 -1.94
C LEU A 348 5.46 1.86 -3.13
N LYS A 349 5.78 2.76 -4.07
CA LYS A 349 4.98 3.06 -5.26
C LYS A 349 5.83 3.76 -6.32
N GLU A 350 5.69 3.37 -7.58
CA GLU A 350 6.21 4.14 -8.72
C GLU A 350 5.15 5.15 -9.20
N ARG A 351 5.54 6.42 -9.38
CA ARG A 351 4.64 7.43 -9.95
C ARG A 351 4.54 7.23 -11.46
N ARG A 352 3.33 7.10 -12.00
CA ARG A 352 3.11 7.26 -13.46
C ARG A 352 3.42 8.72 -13.84
N GLU A 353 4.21 8.95 -14.87
CA GLU A 353 4.08 10.19 -15.62
C GLU A 353 2.68 10.21 -16.21
N LEU A 354 1.85 11.15 -15.76
CA LEU A 354 0.61 11.44 -16.43
C LEU A 354 1.03 12.03 -17.78
N TYR A 355 1.06 11.20 -18.82
CA TYR A 355 1.00 11.69 -20.18
C TYR A 355 -0.29 12.51 -20.27
N VAL A 356 -0.15 13.82 -20.15
CA VAL A 356 -1.17 14.73 -20.65
C VAL A 356 -1.22 14.42 -22.14
N LYS A 357 -2.27 13.71 -22.56
CA LYS A 357 -2.63 13.71 -23.98
C LYS A 357 -2.89 15.18 -24.31
N VAL A 358 -1.90 15.79 -24.96
CA VAL A 358 -2.06 17.09 -25.63
C VAL A 358 -3.11 16.92 -26.72
#